data_AF-A0A170RS32-F1
#
_entry.id   AF-A0A170RS32-F1
#
_cell.length_a   1.000
_cell.length_b   1.000
_cell.length_c   1.000
_cell.angle_alpha   90.00
_cell.angle_beta   90.00
_cell.angle_gamma   90.00
#
_symmetry.space_group_name_H-M   'P 1'
#
loop_
_entity.id
_entity.type
_entity.pdbx_description
1 polymer ?
#
loop_
_entity_poly.entity_id
_entity_poly.type
_entity_poly.pdbx_seq_one_letter_code
_entity_poly.pdbx_strand_id
1 'polypeptide(L)' 'MIIGLEVHAQVISNSKLFSGASAKAYDSLPNTQVSLFDVAMPGMLPLLNQYCISQAVKTGLALSCKINNYS' A
#
# COMPACT_ATOMS: atom_id res chain seq x y z
N MET A 1 -10.60 11.57 31.16
CA MET A 1 -10.61 11.91 29.72
C MET A 1 -10.24 10.66 28.95
N ILE A 2 -10.97 10.34 27.88
CA ILE A 2 -10.75 9.16 27.03
C ILE A 2 -10.44 9.69 25.63
N ILE A 3 -9.35 9.22 25.01
CA ILE A 3 -8.91 9.65 23.67
C ILE A 3 -8.68 8.41 22.81
N GLY A 4 -9.21 8.41 21.59
CA GLY A 4 -8.91 7.44 20.54
C GLY A 4 -8.12 8.10 19.42
N LEU A 5 -7.27 7.32 18.74
CA LEU A 5 -6.44 7.77 17.63
C LEU A 5 -6.62 6.82 16.44
N GLU A 6 -6.61 7.39 15.24
CA GLU A 6 -6.52 6.66 13.98
C GLU A 6 -5.25 7.10 13.26
N VAL A 7 -4.40 6.14 12.89
CA VAL A 7 -3.08 6.41 12.32
C VAL A 7 -2.97 5.74 10.97
N HIS A 8 -2.70 6.52 9.94
CA HIS A 8 -2.41 6.03 8.59
C HIS A 8 -0.89 6.08 8.39
N ALA A 9 -0.29 4.93 8.08
CA ALA A 9 1.15 4.81 7.86
C ALA A 9 1.44 4.29 6.45
N GLN A 10 2.35 4.96 5.73
CA GLN A 10 2.71 4.56 4.38
C GLN A 10 3.68 3.36 4.41
N VAL A 11 3.30 2.28 3.73
CA VAL A 11 4.15 1.11 3.57
C VAL A 11 5.28 1.42 2.59
N ILE A 12 6.52 1.41 3.10
CA ILE A 12 7.73 1.61 2.28
C ILE A 12 7.93 0.40 1.38
N SER A 13 7.65 0.55 0.09
CA SER A 13 7.73 -0.51 -0.92
C SER A 13 8.37 0.01 -2.20
N ASN A 14 8.78 -0.90 -3.11
CA ASN A 14 9.36 -0.49 -4.39
C ASN A 14 8.28 -0.11 -5.42
N SER A 15 7.13 -0.79 -5.41
CA SER A 15 6.00 -0.54 -6.30
C SER A 15 4.71 -0.32 -5.50
N LYS A 16 3.72 0.33 -6.11
CA LYS A 16 2.41 0.61 -5.49
C LYS A 16 1.66 -0.67 -5.12
N LEU A 17 0.56 -0.51 -4.36
CA LEU A 17 -0.22 -1.63 -3.82
C LEU A 17 -0.87 -2.49 -4.91
N PHE A 18 -1.38 -1.87 -5.97
CA PHE A 18 -2.17 -2.54 -7.02
C PHE A 18 -1.59 -2.38 -8.43
N SER A 19 -0.39 -1.80 -8.54
CA SER A 19 0.27 -1.58 -9.83
C SER A 19 1.79 -1.67 -9.73
N GLY A 20 2.43 -1.90 -10.87
CA GLY A 20 3.90 -1.96 -10.97
C GLY A 20 4.60 -0.60 -10.96
N ALA A 21 3.87 0.51 -10.87
CA ALA A 21 4.48 1.84 -10.81
C ALA A 21 5.24 2.03 -9.50
N SER A 22 6.30 2.85 -9.53
CA SER A 22 7.11 3.14 -8.35
C SER A 22 6.27 3.71 -7.22
N ALA A 23 6.50 3.22 -5.99
CA ALA A 23 5.99 3.84 -4.77
C ALA A 23 6.94 4.92 -4.20
N LYS A 24 8.13 5.08 -4.78
CA LYS A 24 9.10 6.12 -4.41
C LYS A 24 8.76 7.41 -5.18
N ALA A 25 8.08 8.32 -4.50
CA ALA A 25 7.60 9.58 -5.10
C ALA A 25 8.39 10.82 -4.66
N TYR A 26 9.37 10.67 -3.76
CA TYR A 26 10.19 11.80 -3.29
C TYR A 26 10.94 12.44 -4.47
N ASP A 27 10.89 13.76 -4.57
CA ASP A 27 11.44 14.59 -5.67
C ASP A 27 10.98 14.21 -7.09
N SER A 28 9.92 13.42 -7.23
CA SER A 28 9.36 13.08 -8.55
C SER A 28 8.48 14.20 -9.10
N LEU A 29 8.50 14.40 -10.42
CA LEU A 29 7.61 15.34 -11.09
C LEU A 29 6.15 14.84 -11.04
N PRO A 30 5.15 15.74 -11.06
CA PRO A 30 3.75 15.36 -11.09
C PRO A 30 3.43 14.38 -12.23
N ASN A 31 2.61 13.37 -11.95
CA ASN A 31 2.15 12.37 -12.92
C ASN A 31 3.26 11.55 -13.61
N THR A 32 4.47 11.47 -13.04
CA THR A 32 5.56 10.67 -13.63
C THR A 32 5.67 9.25 -13.08
N GLN A 33 5.19 9.02 -11.86
CA GLN A 33 5.22 7.70 -11.21
C GLN A 33 3.85 7.03 -11.30
N VAL A 34 3.30 6.91 -12.51
CA VAL A 34 1.96 6.33 -12.74
C VAL A 34 1.99 5.26 -13.82
N SER A 35 1.22 4.20 -13.60
CA SER A 35 0.84 3.22 -14.62
C SER A 35 -0.56 3.54 -15.16
N LEU A 36 -0.97 2.85 -16.25
CA LEU A 36 -2.34 2.95 -16.77
C LEU A 36 -3.40 2.61 -15.72
N PHE A 37 -3.10 1.70 -14.79
CA PHE A 37 -3.99 1.38 -13.68
C PHE A 37 -4.15 2.55 -12.71
N ASP A 38 -3.07 3.27 -12.41
CA ASP A 38 -3.10 4.37 -11.43
C ASP A 38 -3.91 5.58 -11.93
N VAL A 39 -4.01 5.73 -13.25
CA VAL A 39 -4.87 6.73 -13.90
C VAL A 39 -6.24 6.17 -14.30
N ALA A 40 -6.59 4.98 -13.80
CA ALA A 40 -7.87 4.32 -14.02
C ALA A 40 -8.27 4.18 -15.51
N MET A 41 -7.31 3.87 -16.38
CA MET A 41 -7.62 3.65 -17.80
C MET A 41 -8.59 2.47 -17.97
N PRO A 42 -9.54 2.56 -18.92
CA PRO A 42 -10.50 1.49 -19.17
C PRO A 42 -9.81 0.15 -19.47
N GLY A 43 -10.29 -0.93 -18.83
CA GLY A 43 -9.79 -2.29 -19.04
C GLY A 43 -8.59 -2.69 -18.17
N MET A 44 -8.07 -1.78 -17.33
CA MET A 44 -7.00 -2.10 -16.39
C MET A 44 -7.51 -2.88 -15.17
N LEU A 45 -6.72 -3.84 -14.70
CA LEU A 45 -7.02 -4.67 -13.52
C LEU A 45 -5.95 -4.49 -12.43
N PRO A 46 -6.33 -4.58 -11.14
CA PRO A 46 -5.38 -4.46 -10.04
C PRO A 46 -4.48 -5.69 -9.95
N LEU A 47 -3.19 -5.47 -9.67
CA LEU A 47 -2.25 -6.52 -9.32
C LEU A 47 -1.71 -6.28 -7.91
N LEU A 48 -2.13 -7.11 -6.97
CA LEU A 48 -1.79 -6.95 -5.55
C LEU A 48 -0.30 -7.19 -5.28
N ASN A 49 0.34 -6.24 -4.60
CA ASN A 49 1.73 -6.31 -4.18
C ASN A 49 1.88 -7.19 -2.92
N GLN A 50 2.44 -8.39 -3.09
CA GLN A 50 2.69 -9.34 -2.00
C GLN A 50 3.60 -8.78 -0.90
N TYR A 51 4.54 -7.89 -1.23
CA TYR A 51 5.42 -7.28 -0.24
C TYR A 51 4.62 -6.40 0.74
N CYS A 52 3.62 -5.67 0.26
CA CYS A 52 2.76 -4.85 1.12
C CYS A 52 1.97 -5.71 2.10
N ILE A 53 1.50 -6.90 1.69
CA ILE A 53 0.84 -7.87 2.57
C ILE A 53 1.79 -8.33 3.66
N SER A 54 3.02 -8.72 3.30
CA SER A 54 4.04 -9.16 4.25
C SER A 54 4.37 -8.07 5.28
N GLN A 55 4.42 -6.80 4.88
CA GLN A 55 4.60 -5.68 5.82
C GLN A 55 3.38 -5.51 6.75
N ALA A 56 2.15 -5.63 6.22
CA ALA A 56 0.94 -5.55 7.04
C ALA A 56 0.88 -6.66 8.09
N VAL A 57 1.18 -7.91 7.69
CA VAL A 57 1.25 -9.05 8.62
C VAL A 57 2.36 -8.84 9.66
N LYS A 58 3.54 -8.37 9.23
CA LYS A 58 4.65 -8.07 10.14
C LYS A 58 4.26 -7.02 11.19
N THR A 59 3.60 -5.94 10.78
CA THR A 59 3.10 -4.91 11.70
C THR A 59 2.03 -5.47 12.63
N GLY A 60 1.08 -6.25 12.11
CA GLY A 60 0.04 -6.89 12.93
C GLY A 60 0.63 -7.80 14.01
N LEU A 61 1.63 -8.62 13.66
CA LEU A 61 2.34 -9.46 14.63
C LEU A 61 3.13 -8.62 15.65
N ALA A 62 3.79 -7.55 15.20
CA ALA A 62 4.55 -6.66 16.09
C ALA A 62 3.65 -5.91 17.10
N LEU A 63 2.39 -5.66 16.73
CA LEU A 63 1.37 -5.05 17.59
C LEU A 63 0.56 -6.08 18.39
N SER A 64 0.96 -7.36 18.38
CA SER A 64 0.25 -8.47 19.03
C SER A 64 -1.22 -8.61 18.58
N CYS A 65 -1.51 -8.27 17.32
CA CYS A 65 -2.82 -8.46 16.73
C CYS A 65 -3.06 -9.92 16.33
N LYS A 66 -4.33 -10.32 16.29
CA LYS A 66 -4.75 -11.60 15.72
C LYS A 66 -4.92 -11.44 14.20
N ILE A 67 -4.06 -12.09 13.42
CA ILE A 67 -4.14 -12.08 11.96
C ILE A 67 -5.35 -12.89 11.50
N ASN A 68 -6.10 -12.36 10.55
CA ASN A 68 -7.23 -13.06 9.95
C ASN A 68 -6.76 -14.02 8.86
N ASN A 69 -7.44 -15.17 8.73
CA ASN A 69 -7.11 -16.17 7.72
C ASN A 69 -7.68 -15.84 6.34
N TYR A 70 -8.68 -14.95 6.28
CA TYR A 70 -9.37 -14.54 5.05
C TYR A 70 -9.57 -13.02 5.08
N SER A 71 -9.34 -12.34 3.96
CA SER A 71 -9.41 -10.87 3.85
C SER A 71 -9.79 -10.46 2.43
#